data_AF-A0AAN8W763-F1
#
_entry.id   AF-A0AAN8W763-F1
#
_cell.length_a   1.000
_cell.length_b   1.000
_cell.length_c   1.000
_cell.angle_alpha   90.00
_cell.angle_beta   90.00
_cell.angle_gamma   90.00
#
_symmetry.space_group_name_H-M   'P 1'
#
loop_
_entity.id
_entity.type
_entity.pdbx_description
1 polymer ?
#
loop_
_entity_poly.entity_id
_entity_poly.type
_entity_poly.pdbx_seq_one_letter_code
_entity_poly.pdbx_strand_id
1 'polypeptide(L)'
;MTGKYFVRILPTDVCAFTIASSGKRCLLENQVGENGEMEYQCRTSEVVVEGMAEYMETDECVNACGVDRNSAGISSDSLLEPQFTAKLCSPACYQNCPNIVDLYFNLAAGEGKQFIPIINIFPRDLNK
;
A
#
# COMPACT_ATOMS: atom_id res chain seq x y z
N MET A 1 -19.08 -9.37 -9.55
CA MET A 1 -18.11 -9.43 -10.67
C MET A 1 -16.78 -9.85 -10.07
N THR A 2 -16.37 -11.11 -10.24
CA THR A 2 -15.09 -11.62 -9.73
C THR A 2 -14.02 -11.36 -10.79
N GLY A 3 -13.39 -10.19 -10.72
CA GLY A 3 -12.25 -9.84 -11.55
C GLY A 3 -10.99 -10.44 -10.95
N LYS A 4 -10.33 -11.35 -11.66
CA LYS A 4 -9.01 -11.86 -11.25
C LYS A 4 -7.97 -10.78 -11.53
N TYR A 5 -7.30 -10.28 -10.49
CA TYR A 5 -6.24 -9.29 -10.65
C TYR A 5 -4.90 -9.99 -10.88
N PHE A 6 -4.50 -10.06 -12.15
CA PHE A 6 -3.17 -10.52 -12.55
C PHE A 6 -2.26 -9.33 -12.78
N VAL A 7 -1.15 -9.24 -12.04
CA VAL A 7 -0.24 -8.08 -12.04
C VAL A 7 0.28 -7.70 -13.42
N ARG A 8 0.57 -8.69 -14.28
CA ARG A 8 1.04 -8.43 -15.66
C ARG A 8 0.01 -7.72 -16.55
N ILE A 9 -1.23 -7.56 -16.08
CA ILE A 9 -2.37 -7.02 -16.83
C ILE A 9 -2.90 -5.73 -16.16
N LEU A 10 -2.33 -5.31 -15.03
CA LEU A 10 -2.74 -4.07 -14.37
C LEU A 10 -2.11 -2.87 -15.07
N PRO A 11 -2.91 -1.86 -15.48
CA PRO A 11 -2.34 -0.58 -15.88
C PRO A 11 -1.66 0.11 -14.68
N THR A 12 -0.68 0.95 -14.98
CA THR A 12 0.24 1.50 -13.98
C THR A 12 -0.46 2.40 -12.96
N ASP A 13 -1.50 3.10 -13.37
CA ASP A 13 -2.34 4.00 -12.56
C ASP A 13 -3.18 3.29 -11.48
N VAL A 14 -3.34 1.98 -11.57
CA VAL A 14 -4.04 1.14 -10.59
C VAL A 14 -3.16 0.02 -10.03
N CYS A 15 -1.88 -0.01 -10.40
CA CYS A 15 -0.95 -1.04 -9.95
C CYS A 15 -0.67 -0.92 -8.46
N ALA A 16 -0.19 0.24 -8.00
CA ALA A 16 0.26 0.40 -6.63
C ALA A 16 -0.86 0.07 -5.64
N PHE A 17 -0.49 -0.67 -4.58
CA PHE A 17 -1.37 -1.13 -3.52
C PHE A 17 -2.37 -2.22 -3.91
N THR A 18 -2.59 -2.56 -5.18
CA THR A 18 -3.53 -3.64 -5.54
C THR A 18 -3.04 -5.00 -5.02
N ILE A 19 -3.94 -5.84 -4.51
CA ILE A 19 -3.63 -7.23 -4.13
C ILE A 19 -4.04 -8.16 -5.26
N ALA A 20 -3.05 -8.85 -5.82
CA ALA A 20 -3.26 -9.81 -6.88
C ALA A 20 -4.05 -11.05 -6.40
N SER A 21 -4.51 -11.87 -7.34
CA SER A 21 -5.13 -13.17 -7.04
C SER A 21 -4.21 -14.13 -6.26
N SER A 22 -2.89 -13.91 -6.30
CA SER A 22 -1.92 -14.66 -5.51
C SER A 22 -1.85 -14.21 -4.03
N GLY A 23 -2.64 -13.22 -3.63
CA GLY A 23 -2.57 -12.61 -2.30
C GLY A 23 -1.37 -11.69 -2.11
N LYS A 24 -0.60 -11.39 -3.15
CA LYS A 24 0.59 -10.53 -3.08
C LYS A 24 0.23 -9.10 -3.50
N ARG A 25 0.79 -8.11 -2.81
CA ARG A 25 0.62 -6.69 -3.18
C ARG A 25 1.35 -6.38 -4.47
N CYS A 26 0.82 -5.44 -5.22
CA CYS A 26 1.41 -4.90 -6.41
C CYS A 26 2.14 -3.60 -6.06
N LEU A 27 3.32 -3.42 -6.63
CA LEU A 27 4.15 -2.24 -6.47
C LEU A 27 4.60 -1.74 -7.84
N LEU A 28 4.67 -0.40 -7.96
CA LEU A 28 5.32 0.24 -9.10
C LEU A 28 6.82 0.27 -8.85
N GLU A 29 7.59 -0.17 -9.84
CA GLU A 29 9.04 -0.06 -9.85
C GLU A 29 9.47 0.79 -11.04
N ASN A 30 10.53 1.59 -10.85
CA ASN A 30 11.17 2.30 -11.94
C ASN A 30 12.04 1.32 -12.74
N GLN A 31 11.88 1.32 -14.06
CA GLN A 31 12.71 0.58 -15.00
C GLN A 31 13.26 1.56 -16.04
N VAL A 32 14.54 1.40 -16.40
CA VAL A 32 15.10 2.14 -17.52
C VAL A 32 14.69 1.43 -18.81
N GLY A 33 13.92 2.12 -19.65
CA GLY A 33 13.50 1.66 -20.97
C GLY A 33 14.67 1.54 -21.94
N GLU A 34 14.46 0.86 -23.07
CA GLU A 34 15.51 0.64 -24.08
C GLU A 34 16.04 1.95 -24.69
N ASN A 35 15.24 3.02 -24.65
CA ASN A 35 15.59 4.36 -25.09
C ASN A 35 16.30 5.21 -24.00
N GLY A 36 16.51 4.65 -22.81
CA GLY A 36 17.08 5.37 -21.66
C GLY A 36 16.07 6.23 -20.88
N GLU A 37 14.79 6.22 -21.24
CA GLU A 37 13.73 6.89 -20.50
C GLU A 37 13.31 6.07 -19.27
N MET A 38 12.80 6.73 -18.23
CA MET A 38 12.30 6.07 -17.04
C MET A 38 10.86 5.63 -17.29
N GLU A 39 10.62 4.32 -17.25
CA GLU A 39 9.31 3.70 -17.37
C GLU A 39 8.88 3.07 -16.05
N TYR A 40 7.57 2.98 -15.84
CA TYR A 40 6.99 2.33 -14.67
C TYR A 40 6.60 0.89 -15.01
N GLN A 41 7.05 -0.07 -14.20
CA GLN A 41 6.65 -1.46 -14.32
C GLN A 41 5.90 -1.91 -13.06
N CYS A 42 4.77 -2.59 -13.26
CA CYS A 42 4.03 -3.21 -12.17
C CYS A 42 4.63 -4.58 -11.81
N ARG A 43 4.94 -4.80 -10.52
CA ARG A 43 5.45 -6.06 -9.98
C ARG A 43 4.68 -6.51 -8.74
N THR A 44 4.82 -7.78 -8.37
CA THR A 44 4.29 -8.31 -7.10
C THR A 44 5.34 -8.27 -6.01
N SER A 45 4.93 -7.94 -4.78
CA SER A 45 5.72 -8.13 -3.58
C SER A 45 6.03 -9.61 -3.35
N GLU A 46 7.07 -9.87 -2.56
CA GLU A 46 7.40 -11.24 -2.14
C GLU A 46 6.47 -11.74 -1.03
N VAL A 47 5.98 -10.81 -0.20
CA VAL A 47 5.12 -11.07 0.95
C VAL A 47 3.65 -11.24 0.52
N VAL A 48 3.01 -12.28 1.06
CA VAL A 48 1.57 -12.54 0.92
C VAL A 48 0.81 -11.82 2.02
N VAL A 49 -0.27 -11.12 1.64
CA VAL A 49 -1.20 -10.47 2.56
C VAL A 49 -2.11 -11.52 3.17
N GLU A 50 -2.21 -11.53 4.49
CA GLU A 50 -3.09 -12.45 5.19
C GLU A 50 -4.56 -12.06 5.00
N GLY A 51 -5.40 -13.02 4.65
CA GLY A 51 -6.86 -12.82 4.57
C GLY A 51 -7.38 -11.92 3.44
N MET A 52 -6.52 -11.44 2.54
CA MET A 52 -6.91 -10.51 1.46
C MET A 52 -6.30 -10.93 0.11
N ALA A 53 -7.13 -11.01 -0.92
CA ALA A 53 -6.74 -11.29 -2.30
C ALA A 53 -7.73 -10.62 -3.24
N GLU A 54 -7.29 -10.32 -4.46
CA GLU A 54 -8.14 -9.70 -5.48
C GLU A 54 -8.79 -8.39 -4.99
N TYR A 55 -8.00 -7.55 -4.34
CA TYR A 55 -8.49 -6.36 -3.64
C TYR A 55 -7.82 -5.10 -4.16
N MET A 56 -8.62 -4.06 -4.41
CA MET A 56 -8.18 -2.77 -4.90
C MET A 56 -8.88 -1.68 -4.09
N GLU A 57 -8.11 -0.77 -3.51
CA GLU A 57 -8.65 0.40 -2.82
C GLU A 57 -9.26 1.37 -3.82
N THR A 58 -10.23 2.18 -3.41
CA THR A 58 -10.79 3.24 -4.27
C THR A 58 -9.89 4.48 -4.29
N ASP A 59 -10.16 5.41 -5.22
CA ASP A 59 -9.42 6.68 -5.27
C ASP A 59 -9.72 7.55 -4.05
N GLU A 60 -10.95 7.50 -3.53
CA GLU A 60 -11.30 8.18 -2.27
C GLU A 60 -10.47 7.68 -1.11
N CYS A 61 -10.26 6.36 -1.05
CA CYS A 61 -9.45 5.73 -0.03
C CYS A 61 -7.97 6.16 -0.12
N VAL A 62 -7.38 6.07 -1.32
CA VAL A 62 -6.01 6.52 -1.61
C VAL A 62 -5.80 7.97 -1.16
N ASN A 63 -6.73 8.86 -1.54
CA ASN A 63 -6.69 10.27 -1.17
C ASN A 63 -6.85 10.50 0.34
N ALA A 64 -7.74 9.75 1.00
CA ALA A 64 -7.96 9.85 2.45
C ALA A 64 -6.72 9.45 3.25
N CYS A 65 -6.00 8.42 2.82
CA CYS A 65 -4.75 7.98 3.45
C CYS A 65 -3.55 8.88 3.09
N GLY A 66 -3.67 9.73 2.08
CA GLY A 66 -2.58 10.59 1.63
C GLY A 66 -1.47 9.84 0.91
N VAL A 67 -1.78 8.69 0.30
CA VAL A 67 -0.84 7.93 -0.54
C VAL A 67 -1.06 8.27 -2.02
N ASP A 68 -0.05 8.06 -2.85
CA ASP A 68 -0.12 8.28 -4.30
C ASP A 68 0.14 6.96 -5.04
N ARG A 69 -0.77 6.61 -5.96
CA ARG A 69 -0.66 5.41 -6.79
C ARG A 69 0.49 5.45 -7.79
N ASN A 70 1.03 6.63 -8.08
CA ASN A 70 2.14 6.81 -9.02
C ASN A 70 3.50 6.79 -8.33
N SER A 71 3.54 6.61 -7.00
CA SER A 71 4.79 6.49 -6.27
C SER A 71 5.47 5.16 -6.59
N ALA A 72 6.74 5.23 -7.00
CA ALA A 72 7.57 4.05 -7.16
C ALA A 72 8.06 3.57 -5.78
N GLY A 73 7.81 2.30 -5.49
CA GLY A 73 8.13 1.67 -4.21
C GLY A 73 7.22 2.12 -3.07
N ILE A 74 7.51 1.57 -1.89
CA ILE A 74 6.82 1.89 -0.64
C ILE A 74 7.91 2.09 0.42
N SER A 75 7.96 3.26 1.03
CA SER A 75 8.93 3.58 2.08
C SER A 75 8.26 3.67 3.45
N SER A 76 8.92 3.09 4.46
CA SER A 76 8.57 3.24 5.87
C SER A 76 8.89 4.65 6.39
N ASP A 77 9.77 5.40 5.73
CA ASP A 77 10.16 6.76 6.15
C ASP A 77 8.99 7.73 6.16
N SER A 78 7.98 7.54 5.30
CA SER A 78 6.77 8.38 5.26
C SER A 78 6.03 8.39 6.61
N LEU A 79 6.14 7.33 7.40
CA LEU A 79 5.54 7.25 8.73
C LEU A 79 6.20 8.20 9.76
N LEU A 80 7.42 8.68 9.48
CA LEU A 80 8.08 9.70 10.29
C LEU A 80 7.51 11.10 10.05
N GLU A 81 6.74 11.30 8.98
CA GLU A 81 6.10 12.57 8.65
C GLU A 81 4.76 12.72 9.39
N PRO A 82 4.62 13.71 10.29
CA PRO A 82 3.39 13.85 11.10
C PRO A 82 2.13 14.06 10.27
N GLN A 83 2.26 14.75 9.12
CA GLN A 83 1.13 15.01 8.22
C GLN A 83 0.63 13.73 7.54
N PHE A 84 1.55 12.84 7.15
CA PHE A 84 1.21 11.55 6.57
C PHE A 84 0.53 10.66 7.60
N THR A 85 1.14 10.50 8.77
CA THR A 85 0.58 9.68 9.86
C THR A 85 -0.78 10.18 10.31
N ALA A 86 -1.01 11.51 10.34
CA ALA A 86 -2.33 12.07 10.65
C ALA A 86 -3.42 11.69 9.62
N LYS A 87 -3.08 11.65 8.33
CA LYS A 87 -4.02 11.21 7.27
C LYS A 87 -4.27 9.70 7.36
N LEU A 88 -3.21 8.92 7.54
CA LEU A 88 -3.28 7.47 7.66
C LEU A 88 -4.13 7.03 8.87
N CYS A 89 -4.02 7.73 10.00
CA CYS A 89 -4.82 7.47 11.20
C CYS A 89 -6.18 8.21 11.21
N SER A 90 -6.52 8.94 10.16
CA SER A 90 -7.84 9.58 10.07
C SER A 90 -8.94 8.52 9.95
N PRO A 91 -10.15 8.76 10.47
CA PRO A 91 -11.26 7.80 10.33
C PRO A 91 -11.58 7.46 8.88
N ALA A 92 -11.42 8.44 7.97
CA ALA A 92 -11.67 8.26 6.55
C ALA A 92 -10.73 7.23 5.92
N CYS A 93 -9.44 7.23 6.29
CA CYS A 93 -8.50 6.20 5.86
C CYS A 93 -8.68 4.91 6.67
N TYR A 94 -8.54 5.00 7.99
CA TYR A 94 -8.43 3.84 8.88
C TYR A 94 -9.61 2.86 8.73
N GLN A 95 -10.83 3.35 8.54
CA GLN A 95 -12.03 2.52 8.47
C GLN A 95 -12.38 2.04 7.06
N ASN A 96 -11.89 2.72 6.02
CA ASN A 96 -12.29 2.46 4.63
C ASN A 96 -11.16 1.91 3.75
N CYS A 97 -9.93 1.84 4.28
CA CYS A 97 -8.72 1.49 3.54
C CYS A 97 -7.96 0.32 4.16
N PRO A 98 -8.57 -0.88 4.26
CA PRO A 98 -8.00 -1.99 5.01
C PRO A 98 -6.64 -2.44 4.47
N ASN A 99 -6.40 -2.35 3.15
CA ASN A 99 -5.13 -2.79 2.58
C ASN A 99 -4.00 -1.77 2.78
N ILE A 100 -4.27 -0.47 2.65
CA ILE A 100 -3.26 0.57 2.90
C ILE A 100 -2.88 0.58 4.39
N VAL A 101 -3.88 0.48 5.28
CA VAL A 101 -3.64 0.42 6.73
C VAL A 101 -2.82 -0.81 7.10
N ASP A 102 -3.18 -1.99 6.60
CA ASP A 102 -2.41 -3.22 6.85
C ASP A 102 -0.97 -3.12 6.34
N LEU A 103 -0.75 -2.56 5.14
CA LEU A 103 0.58 -2.37 4.58
C LEU A 103 1.48 -1.54 5.51
N TYR A 104 1.03 -0.35 5.89
CA TYR A 104 1.85 0.56 6.71
C TYR A 104 1.99 0.08 8.15
N PHE A 105 0.99 -0.62 8.68
CA PHE A 105 1.11 -1.30 9.97
C PHE A 105 2.21 -2.36 9.93
N ASN A 106 2.21 -3.22 8.91
CA ASN A 106 3.21 -4.28 8.76
C ASN A 106 4.62 -3.73 8.49
N LEU A 107 4.74 -2.62 7.74
CA LEU A 107 6.01 -1.91 7.59
C LEU A 107 6.52 -1.39 8.93
N ALA A 108 5.67 -0.67 9.69
CA ALA A 108 6.03 -0.16 11.01
C ALA A 108 6.46 -1.29 11.97
N ALA A 109 5.74 -2.42 11.95
CA ALA A 109 6.07 -3.59 12.74
C ALA A 109 7.41 -4.23 12.34
N GLY A 110 7.74 -4.23 11.05
CA GLY A 110 9.00 -4.74 10.50
C GLY A 110 10.23 -3.90 10.85
N GLU A 111 10.07 -2.58 10.99
CA GLU A 111 11.15 -1.64 11.37
C GLU A 111 11.55 -1.71 12.86
N GLY A 112 10.77 -2.42 13.69
CA GLY A 112 11.10 -2.69 15.09
C GLY A 112 10.85 -1.52 16.06
N LYS A 113 11.65 -1.44 17.14
CA LYS A 113 11.33 -0.60 18.32
C LYS A 113 11.17 0.90 18.02
N GLN A 114 11.81 1.40 16.96
CA GLN A 114 11.80 2.81 16.59
C GLN A 114 10.40 3.28 16.15
N PHE A 115 9.58 2.38 15.61
CA PHE A 115 8.22 2.69 15.14
C PHE A 115 7.12 2.33 16.15
N ILE A 116 7.48 1.90 17.37
CA ILE A 116 6.51 1.64 18.46
C ILE A 116 5.58 2.83 18.73
N PRO A 117 6.04 4.10 18.77
CA PRO A 117 5.14 5.23 18.95
C PRO A 117 4.08 5.30 17.85
N ILE A 118 4.46 5.03 16.60
CA ILE A 118 3.57 5.05 15.43
C ILE A 118 2.59 3.87 15.48
N ILE A 119 3.07 2.65 15.82
CA ILE A 119 2.23 1.47 16.04
C ILE A 119 1.17 1.72 17.13
N ASN A 120 1.53 2.46 18.19
CA ASN A 120 0.59 2.81 19.25
C ASN A 120 -0.41 3.91 18.87
N ILE A 121 -0.13 4.69 17.82
CA ILE A 121 -1.04 5.73 17.28
C ILE A 121 -2.08 5.09 16.36
N PHE A 122 -1.73 4.00 15.64
CA PHE A 122 -2.76 3.22 14.96
C PHE A 122 -3.80 2.81 16.00
N PRO A 123 -5.08 3.14 15.79
CA PRO A 123 -6.14 2.69 16.68
C PRO A 123 -6.00 1.17 16.82
N ARG A 124 -5.79 0.69 18.05
CA ARG A 124 -5.85 -0.75 18.32
C ARG A 124 -7.31 -1.15 18.35
N ASP A 125 -7.94 -1.30 17.18
CA ASP A 125 -9.03 -2.27 17.08
C ASP A 125 -8.40 -3.66 16.99
N LEU A 126 -7.92 -4.15 18.14
CA LEU A 126 -7.49 -5.53 18.41
C LEU A 126 -8.67 -6.53 18.31
N ASN A 127 -9.71 -6.22 17.55
CA ASN A 127 -10.90 -7.05 17.37
C ASN A 127 -11.38 -6.97 15.92
N LYS A 128 -10.68 -7.67 15.05
CA LYS A 128 -11.34 -8.41 13.98
C LYS A 128 -10.71 -9.78 13.85
#